data_AF-A0A968FEH0-F1
#
_entry.id   AF-A0A968FEH0-F1
#
_cell.length_a   1.000
_cell.length_b   1.000
_cell.length_c   1.000
_cell.angle_alpha   90.00
_cell.angle_beta   90.00
_cell.angle_gamma   90.00
#
_symmetry.space_group_name_H-M   'P 1'
#
loop_
_entity.id
_entity.type
_entity.pdbx_description
1 polymer ?
#
loop_
_entity_poly.entity_id
_entity_poly.type
_entity_poly.pdbx_seq_one_letter_code
_entity_poly.pdbx_strand_id
1 'polypeptide(L)'
;MQRRTVIIVGLAAALSLLSATGRGAESLTTIPMVQKETATYYVQGAIGGYGDVELMVDTGAGYTTINEETLAVLLEAGEAVYVKKLTGVLADGSRKTLPVYRLRRLVLGNQCVLRDVEAAVLPRRTRLILGLSALEKAAPFVFSTRPPRLSLTNCGVWPAAGQRARLQSTPS
;
A
#
# COMPACT_ATOMS: atom_id res chain seq x y z
N MET A 1 -24.37 73.06 -30.40
CA MET A 1 -23.74 73.04 -29.06
C MET A 1 -22.76 71.87 -28.98
N GLN A 2 -21.50 72.19 -28.65
CA GLN A 2 -20.38 71.40 -28.12
C GLN A 2 -20.26 69.87 -28.35
N ARG A 3 -19.17 69.53 -29.06
CA ARG A 3 -18.10 68.55 -28.74
C ARG A 3 -18.42 67.38 -27.78
N ARG A 4 -18.04 66.17 -28.19
CA ARG A 4 -16.89 65.44 -27.59
C ARG A 4 -16.55 64.15 -28.36
N THR A 5 -15.36 64.19 -28.95
CA THR A 5 -14.54 63.05 -29.35
C THR A 5 -14.33 62.11 -28.16
N VAL A 6 -14.63 60.82 -28.32
CA VAL A 6 -14.10 59.76 -27.43
C VAL A 6 -13.31 58.81 -28.30
N ILE A 7 -11.99 58.88 -28.14
CA ILE A 7 -10.99 57.98 -28.71
C ILE A 7 -11.18 56.65 -27.98
N ILE A 8 -11.73 55.64 -28.65
CA ILE A 8 -11.71 54.27 -28.14
C ILE A 8 -10.34 53.69 -28.51
N VAL A 9 -9.40 53.81 -27.56
CA VAL A 9 -8.10 53.15 -27.59
C VAL A 9 -8.35 51.65 -27.59
N GLY A 10 -7.93 50.97 -28.67
CA GLY A 10 -7.97 49.51 -28.78
C GLY A 10 -7.12 48.85 -27.70
N LEU A 11 -7.78 48.15 -26.78
CA LEU A 11 -7.11 47.36 -25.76
C LEU A 11 -6.67 46.04 -26.38
N ALA A 12 -5.36 45.95 -26.59
CA ALA A 12 -4.66 44.80 -27.14
C ALA A 12 -4.83 43.53 -26.29
N ALA A 13 -4.79 42.41 -26.99
CA ALA A 13 -4.88 41.05 -26.50
C ALA A 13 -3.88 40.72 -25.37
N ALA A 14 -4.39 40.17 -24.28
CA ALA A 14 -3.64 39.32 -23.36
C ALA A 14 -4.60 38.27 -22.79
N LEU A 15 -4.95 37.29 -23.62
CA LEU A 15 -5.70 36.10 -23.20
C LEU A 15 -4.73 35.20 -22.43
N SER A 16 -4.64 35.45 -21.12
CA SER A 16 -3.84 34.67 -20.18
C SER A 16 -4.25 33.20 -20.24
N LEU A 17 -3.38 32.35 -20.79
CA LEU A 17 -3.47 30.90 -20.74
C LEU A 17 -3.43 30.46 -19.27
N LEU A 18 -4.61 30.26 -18.69
CA LEU A 18 -4.76 29.63 -17.39
C LEU A 18 -4.54 28.12 -17.59
N SER A 19 -3.28 27.70 -17.61
CA SER A 19 -2.92 26.29 -17.55
C SER A 19 -3.34 25.75 -16.19
N ALA A 20 -4.55 25.22 -16.10
CA ALA A 20 -5.00 24.44 -14.97
C ALA A 20 -4.11 23.20 -14.86
N THR A 21 -3.14 23.24 -13.95
CA THR A 21 -2.42 22.04 -13.53
C THR A 21 -3.40 21.18 -12.75
N GLY A 22 -4.09 20.30 -13.47
CA GLY A 22 -4.87 19.22 -12.86
C GLY A 22 -3.92 18.34 -12.05
N ARG A 23 -3.82 18.58 -10.75
CA ARG A 23 -3.30 17.58 -9.81
C ARG A 23 -4.23 16.38 -9.95
N GLY A 24 -3.71 15.27 -10.45
CA GLY A 24 -4.45 14.01 -10.49
C GLY A 24 -5.00 13.72 -9.11
N ALA A 25 -6.30 13.47 -9.01
CA ALA A 25 -6.93 13.15 -7.73
C ALA A 25 -6.22 11.93 -7.13
N GLU A 26 -5.58 12.12 -5.98
CA GLU A 26 -5.10 11.03 -5.14
C GLU A 26 -6.28 10.08 -4.89
N SER A 27 -6.20 8.85 -5.43
CA SER A 27 -7.32 7.93 -5.41
C SER A 27 -7.40 7.25 -4.05
N LEU A 28 -8.33 7.72 -3.22
CA LEU A 28 -8.59 7.13 -1.91
C LEU A 28 -9.20 5.73 -2.05
N THR A 29 -8.41 4.72 -1.75
CA THR A 29 -8.83 3.33 -1.68
C THR A 29 -9.30 3.00 -0.27
N THR A 30 -10.55 2.55 -0.12
CA THR A 30 -11.09 2.15 1.18
C THR A 30 -11.23 0.64 1.25
N ILE A 31 -10.60 0.04 2.26
CA ILE A 31 -10.60 -1.40 2.51
C ILE A 31 -11.40 -1.69 3.78
N PRO A 32 -12.43 -2.54 3.75
CA PRO A 32 -13.15 -2.93 4.95
C PRO A 32 -12.23 -3.70 5.88
N MET A 33 -12.32 -3.41 7.18
CA MET A 33 -11.67 -4.20 8.21
C MET A 33 -12.69 -5.05 8.95
N VAL A 34 -12.26 -6.21 9.43
CA VAL A 34 -13.05 -7.05 10.34
C VAL A 34 -12.48 -6.92 11.73
N GLN A 35 -13.28 -6.47 12.68
CA GLN A 35 -12.91 -6.52 14.08
C GLN A 35 -13.03 -7.98 14.56
N LYS A 36 -11.96 -8.50 15.17
CA LYS A 36 -11.94 -9.80 15.86
C LYS A 36 -11.41 -9.62 17.27
N GLU A 37 -11.80 -10.54 18.15
CA GLU A 37 -11.43 -10.51 19.57
C GLU A 37 -11.68 -9.11 20.21
N THR A 38 -11.07 -8.84 21.35
CA THR A 38 -11.26 -7.59 22.10
C THR A 38 -10.39 -6.47 21.52
N ALA A 39 -10.70 -6.02 20.31
CA ALA A 39 -10.11 -4.85 19.61
C ALA A 39 -8.89 -5.09 18.70
N THR A 40 -8.85 -6.22 17.99
CA THR A 40 -7.93 -6.39 16.85
C THR A 40 -8.69 -6.26 15.53
N TYR A 41 -8.05 -5.69 14.52
CA TYR A 41 -8.66 -5.42 13.22
C TYR A 41 -7.87 -6.09 12.12
N TYR A 42 -8.57 -6.72 11.19
CA TYR A 42 -7.96 -7.50 10.13
C TYR A 42 -8.40 -7.01 8.76
N VAL A 43 -7.49 -7.05 7.80
CA VAL A 43 -7.79 -6.89 6.37
C VAL A 43 -7.53 -8.20 5.66
N GLN A 44 -8.42 -8.54 4.73
CA GLN A 44 -8.13 -9.56 3.74
C GLN A 44 -7.14 -9.01 2.72
N GLY A 45 -6.28 -9.87 2.20
CA GLY A 45 -5.31 -9.53 1.19
C GLY A 45 -4.77 -10.77 0.49
N ALA A 46 -3.73 -10.56 -0.31
CA ALA A 46 -3.00 -11.64 -0.97
C ALA A 46 -1.52 -11.31 -1.07
N ILE A 47 -0.65 -12.31 -0.91
CA ILE A 47 0.79 -12.17 -1.13
C ILE A 47 1.14 -12.88 -2.44
N GLY A 48 1.88 -12.20 -3.32
CA GLY A 48 2.35 -12.80 -4.57
C GLY A 48 3.15 -14.08 -4.32
N GLY A 49 2.78 -15.18 -4.98
CA GLY A 49 3.42 -16.50 -4.80
C GLY A 49 2.91 -17.33 -3.61
N TYR A 50 2.13 -16.76 -2.70
CA TYR A 50 1.56 -17.48 -1.56
C TYR A 50 0.03 -17.65 -1.67
N GLY A 51 -0.67 -16.61 -2.11
CA GLY A 51 -2.14 -16.59 -2.21
C GLY A 51 -2.80 -15.72 -1.16
N ASP A 52 -4.06 -16.02 -0.87
CA ASP A 52 -4.90 -15.23 0.03
C ASP A 52 -4.42 -15.31 1.48
N VAL A 53 -4.46 -14.18 2.17
CA VAL A 53 -4.03 -14.03 3.56
C VAL A 53 -4.97 -13.11 4.32
N GLU A 54 -4.96 -13.27 5.63
CA GLU A 54 -5.55 -12.30 6.55
C GLU A 54 -4.43 -11.65 7.38
N LEU A 55 -4.43 -10.32 7.44
CA LEU A 55 -3.40 -9.53 8.10
C LEU A 55 -4.00 -8.74 9.25
N MET A 56 -3.44 -8.89 10.45
CA MET A 56 -3.78 -8.02 11.58
C MET A 56 -3.18 -6.65 11.35
N VAL A 57 -3.99 -5.60 11.33
CA VAL A 57 -3.51 -4.22 11.20
C VAL A 57 -3.00 -3.76 12.57
N ASP A 58 -1.71 -3.45 12.66
CA ASP A 58 -1.06 -3.05 13.90
C ASP A 58 -0.23 -1.78 13.68
N THR A 59 -0.81 -0.65 14.03
CA THR A 59 -0.13 0.66 13.95
C THR A 59 0.96 0.81 15.02
N GLY A 60 1.04 -0.09 16.01
CA GLY A 60 2.14 -0.16 16.98
C GLY A 60 3.33 -1.00 16.49
N ALA A 61 3.14 -1.81 15.45
CA ALA A 61 4.21 -2.58 14.84
C ALA A 61 4.97 -1.76 13.80
N GLY A 62 6.27 -1.58 14.00
CA GLY A 62 7.12 -0.85 13.04
C GLY A 62 7.27 -1.56 11.70
N TYR A 63 7.26 -2.90 11.68
CA TYR A 63 7.39 -3.71 10.47
C TYR A 63 6.18 -4.59 10.25
N THR A 64 5.83 -4.79 8.98
CA THR A 64 5.00 -5.93 8.56
C THR A 64 5.70 -7.23 8.92
N THR A 65 4.97 -8.24 9.36
CA THR A 65 5.53 -9.54 9.71
C THR A 65 4.91 -10.67 8.91
N ILE A 66 5.76 -11.62 8.54
CA ILE A 66 5.34 -12.94 8.05
C ILE A 66 5.90 -14.03 8.97
N ASN A 67 5.45 -15.27 8.80
CA ASN A 67 6.03 -16.41 9.50
C ASN A 67 6.93 -17.26 8.58
N GLU A 68 7.67 -18.19 9.17
CA GLU A 68 8.62 -19.07 8.47
C GLU A 68 7.96 -19.94 7.39
N GLU A 69 6.71 -20.38 7.60
CA GLU A 69 5.96 -21.18 6.63
C GLU A 69 5.60 -20.34 5.39
N THR A 70 5.10 -19.11 5.60
CA THR A 70 4.88 -18.16 4.52
C THR A 70 6.18 -17.85 3.79
N LEU A 71 7.30 -17.65 4.51
CA LEU A 71 8.60 -17.40 3.89
C LEU A 71 9.05 -18.57 3.01
N ALA A 72 8.94 -19.82 3.47
CA ALA A 72 9.39 -20.99 2.73
C ALA A 72 8.72 -21.06 1.34
N VAL A 73 7.40 -20.91 1.30
CA VAL A 73 6.63 -20.86 0.04
C VAL A 73 7.07 -19.70 -0.86
N LEU A 74 7.30 -18.52 -0.28
CA LEU A 74 7.72 -17.34 -1.05
C LEU A 74 9.14 -17.48 -1.61
N LEU A 75 10.03 -18.18 -0.92
CA LEU A 75 11.37 -18.47 -1.43
C LEU A 75 11.31 -19.48 -2.58
N GLU A 76 10.50 -20.53 -2.46
CA GLU A 76 10.26 -21.50 -3.55
C GLU A 76 9.66 -20.83 -4.79
N ALA A 77 8.74 -19.88 -4.60
CA ALA A 77 8.14 -19.10 -5.69
C ALA A 77 9.04 -17.98 -6.25
N GLY A 78 10.20 -17.70 -5.63
CA GLY A 78 11.07 -16.58 -6.01
C GLY A 78 10.47 -15.20 -5.73
N GLU A 79 9.48 -15.10 -4.84
CA GLU A 79 8.70 -13.90 -4.53
C GLU A 79 9.19 -13.15 -3.27
N ALA A 80 10.23 -13.66 -2.60
CA ALA A 80 10.91 -13.01 -1.48
C ALA A 80 12.44 -12.96 -1.67
N VAL A 81 13.06 -11.85 -1.28
CA VAL A 81 14.51 -11.68 -1.30
C VAL A 81 15.00 -11.20 0.06
N TYR A 82 16.06 -11.81 0.59
CA TYR A 82 16.66 -11.37 1.86
C TYR A 82 17.19 -9.93 1.75
N VAL A 83 16.97 -9.13 2.79
CA VAL A 83 17.42 -7.73 2.86
C VAL A 83 18.46 -7.54 3.96
N LYS A 84 18.09 -7.84 5.20
CA LYS A 84 18.89 -7.53 6.40
C LYS A 84 18.39 -8.35 7.60
N LYS A 85 19.10 -8.23 8.72
CA LYS A 85 18.57 -8.57 10.04
C LYS A 85 18.18 -7.29 10.77
N LEU A 86 17.10 -7.32 11.53
CA LEU A 86 16.72 -6.27 12.48
C LEU A 86 16.67 -6.84 13.89
N THR A 87 17.00 -6.02 14.88
CA THR A 87 16.71 -6.35 16.29
C THR A 87 15.43 -5.63 16.67
N GLY A 88 14.34 -6.40 16.84
CA GLY A 88 13.04 -5.89 17.26
C GLY A 88 12.81 -6.09 18.75
N VAL A 89 12.01 -5.20 19.34
CA VAL A 89 11.41 -5.40 20.68
C VAL A 89 9.98 -5.88 20.45
N LEU A 90 9.65 -7.05 20.99
CA LEU A 90 8.30 -7.60 20.89
C LEU A 90 7.38 -6.99 21.94
N ALA A 91 6.07 -7.23 21.82
CA ALA A 91 5.06 -6.73 22.76
C ALA A 91 5.28 -7.22 24.21
N ASP A 92 5.97 -8.35 24.40
CA ASP A 92 6.36 -8.86 25.71
C ASP A 92 7.65 -8.22 26.28
N GLY A 93 8.23 -7.26 25.56
CA GLY A 93 9.48 -6.58 25.91
C GLY A 93 10.76 -7.34 25.54
N SER A 94 10.65 -8.58 25.05
CA SER A 94 11.81 -9.36 24.63
C SER A 94 12.47 -8.77 23.38
N ARG A 95 13.80 -8.83 23.33
CA ARG A 95 14.58 -8.45 22.14
C ARG A 95 14.86 -9.68 21.30
N LYS A 96 14.55 -9.61 20.01
CA LYS A 96 14.86 -10.68 19.05
C LYS A 96 15.47 -10.13 17.77
N THR A 97 16.46 -10.86 17.27
CA THR A 97 17.02 -10.62 15.95
C THR A 97 16.22 -11.39 14.91
N LEU A 98 15.50 -10.68 14.05
CA LEU A 98 14.62 -11.24 13.02
C LEU A 98 15.22 -10.96 11.63
N PRO A 99 15.22 -11.93 10.71
CA PRO A 99 15.58 -11.66 9.32
C PRO A 99 14.43 -10.90 8.64
N VAL A 100 14.80 -10.01 7.72
CA VAL A 100 13.89 -9.20 6.94
C VAL A 100 14.01 -9.62 5.49
N TYR A 101 12.87 -9.90 4.88
CA TYR A 101 12.75 -10.19 3.46
C TYR A 101 11.90 -9.13 2.78
N ARG A 102 12.26 -8.79 1.55
CA ARG A 102 11.45 -7.95 0.68
C ARG A 102 10.54 -8.86 -0.14
N LEU A 103 9.24 -8.71 0.11
CA LEU A 103 8.19 -9.36 -0.64
C LEU A 103 7.96 -8.55 -1.91
N ARG A 104 7.93 -9.21 -3.07
CA ARG A 104 7.70 -8.51 -4.34
C ARG A 104 6.35 -7.81 -4.35
N ARG A 105 5.34 -8.42 -3.75
CA ARG A 105 3.96 -7.92 -3.84
C ARG A 105 3.08 -8.34 -2.66
N LEU A 106 2.38 -7.36 -2.12
CA LEU A 106 1.30 -7.52 -1.16
C LEU A 106 0.07 -6.76 -1.68
N VAL A 107 -1.07 -7.43 -1.76
CA VAL A 107 -2.35 -6.85 -2.14
C VAL A 107 -3.22 -6.73 -0.91
N LEU A 108 -3.75 -5.55 -0.64
CA LEU A 108 -4.71 -5.30 0.44
C LEU A 108 -6.12 -5.14 -0.15
N GLY A 109 -7.08 -5.85 0.44
CA GLY A 109 -8.36 -6.12 -0.20
C GLY A 109 -8.12 -6.74 -1.58
N ASN A 110 -8.74 -6.17 -2.60
CA ASN A 110 -8.59 -6.59 -4.01
C ASN A 110 -8.07 -5.47 -4.92
N GLN A 111 -7.60 -4.36 -4.34
CA GLN A 111 -7.50 -3.07 -5.03
C GLN A 111 -6.21 -2.31 -4.72
N CYS A 112 -5.60 -2.53 -3.56
CA CYS A 112 -4.37 -1.83 -3.20
C CYS A 112 -3.14 -2.72 -3.36
N VAL A 113 -2.34 -2.51 -4.40
CA VAL A 113 -1.09 -3.25 -4.61
C VAL A 113 0.08 -2.48 -4.02
N LEU A 114 0.73 -3.09 -3.04
CA LEU A 114 2.01 -2.65 -2.50
C LEU A 114 3.13 -3.51 -3.09
N ARG A 115 4.20 -2.85 -3.52
CA ARG A 115 5.40 -3.50 -4.06
C ARG A 115 6.56 -3.31 -3.11
N ASP A 116 7.46 -4.29 -3.14
CA ASP A 116 8.73 -4.23 -2.40
C ASP A 116 8.50 -4.01 -0.91
N VAL A 117 7.62 -4.81 -0.31
CA VAL A 117 7.24 -4.70 1.11
C VAL A 117 8.28 -5.43 1.94
N GLU A 118 8.96 -4.72 2.84
CA GLU A 118 9.84 -5.36 3.82
C GLU A 118 9.00 -6.00 4.94
N ALA A 119 9.20 -7.30 5.12
CA ALA A 119 8.56 -8.10 6.15
C ALA A 119 9.60 -8.77 7.06
N ALA A 120 9.44 -8.61 8.37
CA ALA A 120 10.21 -9.34 9.36
C ALA A 120 9.63 -10.75 9.52
N VAL A 121 10.50 -11.76 9.65
CA VAL A 121 10.06 -13.15 9.76
C VAL A 121 10.03 -13.56 11.22
N LEU A 122 8.83 -13.85 11.72
CA LEU A 122 8.61 -14.37 13.06
C LEU A 122 8.69 -15.90 13.08
N PRO A 123 9.19 -16.50 14.18
CA PRO A 123 9.27 -17.95 14.31
C PRO A 123 7.88 -18.56 14.53
N ARG A 124 7.69 -19.81 14.09
CA ARG A 124 6.43 -20.58 14.24
C ARG A 124 5.24 -19.96 13.49
N ARG A 125 4.05 -20.58 13.62
CA ARG A 125 2.78 -20.11 13.05
C ARG A 125 2.20 -18.92 13.80
N THR A 126 2.92 -17.80 13.81
CA THR A 126 2.36 -16.53 14.28
C THR A 126 1.44 -15.94 13.23
N ARG A 127 0.45 -15.17 13.70
CA ARG A 127 -0.39 -14.33 12.84
C ARG A 127 0.47 -13.38 12.00
N LEU A 128 0.03 -13.09 10.78
CA LEU A 128 0.66 -12.09 9.91
C LEU A 128 0.21 -10.69 10.36
N ILE A 129 1.13 -9.73 10.37
CA ILE A 129 0.87 -8.37 10.83
C ILE A 129 1.13 -7.38 9.70
N LEU A 130 0.17 -6.50 9.43
CA LEU A 130 0.35 -5.31 8.61
C LEU A 130 0.81 -4.16 9.50
N GLY A 131 2.13 -3.92 9.49
CA GLY A 131 2.76 -2.87 10.29
C GLY A 131 2.96 -1.57 9.51
N LEU A 132 3.48 -0.56 10.21
CA LEU A 132 3.69 0.79 9.67
C LEU A 132 4.57 0.80 8.41
N SER A 133 5.62 -0.03 8.32
CA SER A 133 6.49 -0.08 7.13
C SER A 133 5.75 -0.33 5.81
N ALA A 134 4.63 -1.05 5.83
CA ALA A 134 3.79 -1.26 4.65
C ALA A 134 2.70 -0.20 4.54
N LEU A 135 2.11 0.25 5.65
CA LEU A 135 1.09 1.31 5.65
C LEU A 135 1.65 2.64 5.13
N GLU A 136 2.91 2.96 5.44
CA GLU A 136 3.61 4.16 4.96
C GLU A 136 3.79 4.17 3.44
N LYS A 137 3.96 3.00 2.81
CA LYS A 137 3.99 2.91 1.34
C LYS A 137 2.68 3.30 0.68
N ALA A 138 1.58 3.18 1.42
CA ALA A 138 0.24 3.54 0.97
C ALA A 138 -0.23 4.89 1.53
N ALA A 139 0.66 5.62 2.22
CA ALA A 139 0.34 6.88 2.87
C ALA A 139 -0.11 7.95 1.86
N PRO A 140 -0.94 8.92 2.27
CA PRO A 140 -1.63 9.01 3.57
C PRO A 140 -2.54 7.80 3.85
N PHE A 141 -2.59 7.36 5.12
CA PHE A 141 -3.50 6.28 5.54
C PHE A 141 -4.35 6.70 6.74
N VAL A 142 -5.55 6.15 6.85
CA VAL A 142 -6.47 6.37 7.96
C VAL A 142 -7.00 5.03 8.46
N PHE A 143 -6.82 4.78 9.75
CA PHE A 143 -7.44 3.66 10.44
C PHE A 143 -8.71 4.15 11.15
N SER A 144 -9.89 3.68 10.71
CA SER A 144 -11.17 3.97 11.36
C SER A 144 -11.71 2.74 12.05
N THR A 145 -12.17 2.89 13.29
CA THR A 145 -12.86 1.85 14.06
C THR A 145 -14.37 1.91 13.90
N ARG A 146 -14.91 3.03 13.40
CA ARG A 146 -16.36 3.26 13.25
C ARG A 146 -16.66 4.03 11.95
N PRO A 147 -17.10 3.34 10.89
CA PRO A 147 -17.07 1.89 10.72
C PRO A 147 -15.62 1.37 10.52
N PRO A 148 -15.33 0.10 10.85
CA PRO A 148 -14.01 -0.51 10.68
C PRO A 148 -13.50 -0.48 9.24
N ARG A 149 -12.60 0.45 8.90
CA ARG A 149 -12.05 0.62 7.54
C ARG A 149 -10.62 1.18 7.56
N LEU A 150 -9.81 0.72 6.61
CA LEU A 150 -8.49 1.26 6.31
C LEU A 150 -8.57 2.04 5.00
N SER A 151 -8.33 3.35 5.06
CA SER A 151 -8.27 4.21 3.89
C SER A 151 -6.82 4.45 3.50
N LEU A 152 -6.49 4.26 2.23
CA LEU A 152 -5.14 4.29 1.65
C LEU A 152 -5.13 5.14 0.39
N THR A 153 -4.05 5.88 0.13
CA THR A 153 -3.99 6.76 -1.04
C THR A 153 -3.09 6.23 -2.15
N ASN A 154 -1.85 5.85 -1.81
CA ASN A 154 -0.82 5.53 -2.79
C ASN A 154 -0.82 4.04 -3.17
N CYS A 155 -1.98 3.57 -3.61
CA CYS A 155 -2.18 2.19 -4.03
C CYS A 155 -1.76 1.98 -5.49
N GLY A 156 -0.90 1.00 -5.74
CA GLY A 156 -0.63 0.54 -7.10
C GLY A 156 -1.83 -0.23 -7.67
N VAL A 157 -1.95 -0.24 -9.00
CA VAL A 157 -2.96 -1.06 -9.70
C VAL A 157 -2.45 -2.48 -9.94
N TRP A 158 -3.32 -3.46 -9.76
CA TRP A 158 -3.06 -4.81 -10.26
C TRP A 158 -3.38 -4.85 -11.76
N PRO A 159 -2.50 -5.40 -12.61
CA PRO A 159 -2.85 -5.63 -14.01
C PRO A 159 -4.00 -6.63 -14.11
N ALA A 160 -5.18 -6.20 -14.58
CA ALA A 160 -6.39 -7.02 -14.68
C ALA A 160 -6.08 -8.41 -15.29
N ALA A 161 -6.84 -9.43 -14.90
CA ALA A 161 -6.58 -10.86 -15.18
C ALA A 161 -6.13 -11.18 -16.63
N GLY A 162 -6.50 -10.38 -17.63
CA GLY A 162 -6.01 -10.50 -19.02
C GLY A 162 -4.50 -10.28 -19.24
N GLN A 163 -3.78 -9.64 -18.31
CA GLN A 163 -2.31 -9.51 -18.35
C GLN A 163 -1.58 -10.64 -17.61
N ARG A 164 -2.28 -11.45 -16.79
CA ARG A 164 -1.70 -12.65 -16.17
C ARG A 164 -1.34 -13.71 -17.21
N ALA A 165 -2.21 -13.89 -18.21
CA ALA A 165 -1.98 -14.84 -19.30
C ALA A 165 -0.82 -14.43 -20.22
N ARG A 166 -0.63 -13.13 -20.48
CA ARG A 166 0.41 -12.63 -21.39
C ARG A 166 1.81 -12.61 -20.77
N LEU A 167 1.93 -12.41 -19.46
CA LEU A 167 3.22 -12.48 -18.75
C LEU A 167 3.70 -13.92 -18.49
N GLN A 168 2.79 -14.89 -18.51
CA GLN A 168 3.11 -16.32 -18.41
C GLN A 168 3.42 -16.97 -19.77
N SER A 169 3.24 -16.24 -20.89
CA SER A 169 3.35 -16.79 -22.24
C SER A 169 4.50 -16.21 -23.08
N THR A 170 5.45 -15.47 -22.49
CA THR A 170 6.67 -15.06 -23.20
C THR A 170 7.72 -16.18 -23.10
N PRO A 171 8.01 -16.92 -24.20
CA PRO A 171 9.13 -17.85 -24.22
C PRO A 171 10.45 -17.06 -24.22
N SER A 172 11.48 -17.66 -23.62
CA SER A 172 12.88 -17.20 -23.69
C SER A 172 13.45 -17.31 -25.10
#